data_AF-A0A537FS90-F1
#
_entry.id   AF-A0A537FS90-F1
#
_cell.length_a   1.000
_cell.length_b   1.000
_cell.length_c   1.000
_cell.angle_alpha   90.00
_cell.angle_beta   90.00
_cell.angle_gamma   90.00
#
_symmetry.space_group_name_H-M   'P 1'
#
loop_
_entity.id
_entity.type
_entity.pdbx_description
1 polymer ?
#
loop_
_entity_poly.entity_id
_entity_poly.type
_entity_poly.pdbx_seq_one_letter_code
_entity_poly.pdbx_strand_id
1 'polypeptide(L)'
;IIPLNRPTCSEAAAGKNPVSHVGKIYNLLTYQIANRVYEKVSGIKEVYVWLLSQIGRPINDPKVAGVELILDKGVDFGSTSKLATEIVRSELNSINDFTDRLTQGKIPVC
;
A
#
# COMPACT_ATOMS: atom_id res chain seq x y z
N ILE A 1 -1.98 -14.62 4.76
CA ILE A 1 -1.88 -14.78 6.25
C ILE A 1 -3.10 -14.15 6.93
N ILE A 2 -3.49 -14.60 8.14
CA ILE A 2 -4.55 -13.97 8.95
C ILE A 2 -3.91 -13.42 10.23
N PRO A 3 -3.56 -12.12 10.29
CA PRO A 3 -2.89 -11.56 11.47
C PRO A 3 -3.91 -11.07 12.50
N LEU A 4 -3.96 -11.73 13.66
CA LEU A 4 -4.91 -11.40 14.73
C LEU A 4 -4.63 -10.05 15.42
N ASN A 5 -3.38 -9.59 15.38
CA ASN A 5 -2.91 -8.40 16.08
C ASN A 5 -2.49 -7.27 15.12
N ARG A 6 -2.92 -7.31 13.86
CA ARG A 6 -2.61 -6.27 12.86
C ARG A 6 -3.90 -5.80 12.20
N PRO A 7 -4.00 -4.52 11.79
CA PRO A 7 -5.11 -4.06 10.99
C PRO A 7 -5.19 -4.83 9.67
N THR A 8 -6.40 -5.24 9.29
CA THR A 8 -6.64 -5.94 8.03
C THR A 8 -7.85 -5.36 7.32
N CYS A 9 -7.83 -5.39 5.99
CA CYS A 9 -9.03 -5.16 5.19
C CYS A 9 -9.98 -6.35 5.33
N SER A 10 -11.28 -6.09 5.53
CA SER A 10 -12.32 -7.13 5.57
C SER A 10 -12.78 -7.59 4.19
N GLU A 11 -12.31 -6.97 3.11
CA GLU A 11 -12.76 -7.24 1.76
C GLU A 11 -12.02 -8.41 1.12
N ALA A 12 -12.78 -9.36 0.57
CA ALA A 12 -12.22 -10.47 -0.18
C ALA A 12 -11.61 -9.98 -1.51
N ALA A 13 -10.31 -10.22 -1.69
CA ALA A 13 -9.60 -9.86 -2.92
C ALA A 13 -9.68 -10.95 -4.01
N ALA A 14 -9.88 -12.22 -3.64
CA ALA A 14 -9.99 -13.33 -4.57
C ALA A 14 -11.28 -13.22 -5.43
N GLY A 15 -11.20 -13.57 -6.71
CA GLY A 15 -12.34 -13.53 -7.65
C GLY A 15 -12.78 -12.12 -8.10
N LYS A 16 -12.28 -11.05 -7.47
CA LYS A 16 -12.58 -9.66 -7.88
C LYS A 16 -11.78 -9.23 -9.11
N ASN A 17 -12.36 -8.33 -9.91
CA ASN A 17 -11.74 -7.82 -11.13
C ASN A 17 -10.41 -7.08 -10.81
N PRO A 18 -9.28 -7.51 -11.38
CA PRO A 18 -7.96 -6.93 -11.07
C PRO A 18 -7.72 -5.53 -11.66
N VAL A 19 -8.60 -5.03 -12.53
CA VAL A 19 -8.47 -3.73 -13.21
C VAL A 19 -9.42 -2.69 -12.61
N SER A 20 -10.67 -3.07 -12.30
CA SER A 20 -11.70 -2.10 -11.90
C SER A 20 -12.09 -2.17 -10.42
N HIS A 21 -11.79 -3.26 -9.72
CA HIS A 21 -12.20 -3.42 -8.33
C HIS A 21 -11.19 -2.78 -7.38
N VAL A 22 -11.46 -1.52 -7.00
CA VAL A 22 -10.56 -0.69 -6.20
C VAL A 22 -10.14 -1.36 -4.90
N GLY A 23 -11.07 -2.04 -4.21
CA GLY A 23 -10.76 -2.75 -2.97
C GLY A 23 -9.70 -3.85 -3.13
N LYS A 24 -9.69 -4.55 -4.27
CA LYS A 24 -8.66 -5.57 -4.56
C LYS A 24 -7.33 -4.90 -4.83
N ILE A 25 -7.33 -3.89 -5.68
CA ILE A 25 -6.14 -3.16 -6.08
C ILE A 25 -5.48 -2.54 -4.86
N TYR A 26 -6.25 -1.80 -4.05
CA TYR A 26 -5.75 -1.11 -2.87
C TYR A 26 -5.27 -2.08 -1.79
N ASN A 27 -6.00 -3.15 -1.53
CA ASN A 27 -5.58 -4.13 -0.52
C ASN A 27 -4.23 -4.77 -0.88
N LEU A 28 -3.95 -5.03 -2.15
CA LEU A 28 -2.66 -5.58 -2.57
C LEU A 28 -1.57 -4.51 -2.69
N LEU A 29 -1.93 -3.31 -3.15
CA LEU A 29 -1.02 -2.19 -3.31
C LEU A 29 -0.49 -1.71 -1.95
N THR A 30 -1.30 -1.71 -0.89
CA THR A 30 -0.86 -1.32 0.46
C THR A 30 0.26 -2.22 0.97
N TYR A 31 0.21 -3.53 0.72
CA TYR A 31 1.33 -4.44 1.04
C TYR A 31 2.59 -4.13 0.23
N GLN A 32 2.46 -3.87 -1.07
CA GLN A 32 3.62 -3.51 -1.90
C GLN A 32 4.28 -2.20 -1.44
N ILE A 33 3.47 -1.18 -1.13
CA ILE A 33 3.95 0.09 -0.58
C ILE A 33 4.63 -0.15 0.77
N ALA A 34 3.99 -0.86 1.70
CA ALA A 34 4.53 -1.12 3.03
C ALA A 34 5.89 -1.83 2.96
N ASN A 35 6.00 -2.88 2.14
CA ASN A 35 7.26 -3.60 1.93
C ASN A 35 8.34 -2.69 1.36
N ARG A 36 8.01 -1.90 0.34
CA ARG A 36 8.99 -1.00 -0.30
C ARG A 36 9.47 0.10 0.63
N VAL A 37 8.58 0.64 1.47
CA VAL A 37 8.95 1.61 2.51
C VAL A 37 9.89 0.96 3.51
N TYR A 38 9.54 -0.23 4.01
CA TYR A 38 10.35 -0.98 4.97
C TYR A 38 11.74 -1.32 4.43
N GLU A 39 11.85 -1.74 3.17
CA GLU A 39 13.11 -2.10 2.53
C GLU A 39 14.01 -0.89 2.23
N LYS A 40 13.43 0.26 1.87
CA LYS A 40 14.19 1.42 1.39
C LYS A 40 14.48 2.48 2.45
N VAL A 41 13.76 2.48 3.55
CA VAL A 41 13.90 3.49 4.61
C VAL A 41 14.39 2.81 5.88
N SER A 42 15.65 3.08 6.24
CA SER A 42 16.29 2.53 7.43
C SER A 42 15.67 3.05 8.72
N GLY A 43 15.70 2.24 9.78
CA GLY A 43 15.27 2.65 11.13
C GLY A 43 13.76 2.56 11.35
N ILE A 44 13.06 1.77 10.53
CA ILE A 44 11.65 1.46 10.71
C ILE A 44 11.50 0.05 11.27
N LYS A 45 10.75 -0.08 12.37
CA LYS A 45 10.34 -1.37 12.92
C LYS A 45 9.10 -1.91 12.23
N GLU A 46 8.11 -1.04 11.99
CA GLU A 46 6.82 -1.43 11.42
C GLU A 46 6.29 -0.34 10.49
N VAL A 47 5.63 -0.77 9.41
CA VAL A 47 4.96 0.12 8.46
C VAL A 47 3.53 -0.36 8.29
N TYR A 48 2.59 0.58 8.36
CA TYR A 48 1.19 0.33 8.03
C TYR A 48 0.73 1.34 7.00
N VAL A 49 -0.05 0.88 6.01
CA VAL A 49 -0.50 1.71 4.89
C VAL A 49 -2.01 1.57 4.74
N TRP A 50 -2.70 2.70 4.64
CA TRP A 50 -4.13 2.77 4.35
C TRP A 50 -4.38 3.60 3.10
N LEU A 51 -5.16 3.03 2.18
CA LEU A 51 -5.66 3.74 1.01
C LEU A 51 -7.19 3.78 1.08
N LEU A 52 -7.76 4.98 1.01
CA LEU A 52 -9.20 5.19 0.99
C LEU A 52 -9.62 5.74 -0.36
N SER A 53 -10.44 4.99 -1.10
CA SER A 53 -11.02 5.44 -2.35
C SER A 53 -12.24 6.34 -2.14
N GLN A 54 -12.61 7.11 -3.16
CA GLN A 54 -13.89 7.82 -3.24
C GLN A 54 -14.50 7.60 -4.62
N ILE A 55 -15.81 7.31 -4.67
CA ILE A 55 -16.53 7.16 -5.95
C ILE A 55 -16.34 8.40 -6.81
N GLY A 56 -16.05 8.18 -8.09
CA GLY A 56 -15.80 9.25 -9.07
C GLY A 56 -14.36 9.79 -9.08
N ARG A 57 -13.47 9.31 -8.19
CA ARG A 57 -12.03 9.62 -8.26
C ARG A 57 -11.26 8.53 -9.02
N PRO A 58 -10.21 8.91 -9.77
CA PRO A 58 -9.26 7.96 -10.35
C PRO A 58 -8.61 7.06 -9.29
N ILE A 59 -8.27 5.83 -9.65
CA ILE A 59 -7.65 4.87 -8.71
C ILE A 59 -6.26 5.29 -8.23
N ASN A 60 -5.53 6.11 -8.99
CA ASN A 60 -4.25 6.68 -8.58
C ASN A 60 -4.38 7.93 -7.67
N ASP A 61 -5.61 8.46 -7.48
CA ASP A 61 -5.90 9.60 -6.60
C ASP A 61 -6.83 9.18 -5.44
N PRO A 62 -6.32 8.44 -4.44
CA PRO A 62 -7.11 8.08 -3.28
C PRO A 62 -7.50 9.35 -2.49
N LYS A 63 -8.70 9.32 -1.88
CA LYS A 63 -9.14 10.39 -0.96
C LYS A 63 -8.18 10.54 0.23
N VAL A 64 -7.64 9.41 0.70
CA VAL A 64 -6.62 9.39 1.76
C VAL A 64 -5.57 8.33 1.41
N ALA A 65 -4.30 8.70 1.50
CA ALA A 65 -3.18 7.77 1.56
C ALA A 65 -2.43 8.02 2.88
N GLY A 66 -2.64 7.13 3.85
CA GLY A 66 -2.04 7.21 5.18
C GLY A 66 -0.90 6.21 5.32
N VAL A 67 0.20 6.63 5.93
CA VAL A 67 1.31 5.75 6.32
C VAL A 67 1.62 5.98 7.79
N GLU A 68 1.58 4.92 8.59
CA GLU A 68 2.02 4.93 9.98
C GLU A 68 3.36 4.20 10.07
N LEU A 69 4.30 4.85 10.74
CA LEU A 69 5.67 4.38 10.89
C LEU A 69 5.97 4.19 12.37
N ILE A 70 6.35 2.97 12.75
CA ILE A 70 6.91 2.70 14.07
C ILE A 70 8.43 2.70 13.91
N LEU A 71 9.09 3.70 14.46
CA LEU A 71 10.52 3.92 14.27
C LEU A 71 11.38 3.28 15.37
N ASP A 72 12.64 3.02 15.05
CA ASP A 72 13.66 2.74 16.04
C ASP A 72 13.98 3.96 16.91
N LYS A 73 14.52 3.72 18.11
CA LYS A 73 14.89 4.80 19.02
C LYS A 73 15.97 5.68 18.37
N GLY A 74 15.75 6.99 18.40
CA GLY A 74 16.71 7.97 17.87
C GLY A 74 16.63 8.19 16.36
N VAL A 75 15.68 7.55 15.66
CA VAL A 75 15.43 7.81 14.24
C VAL A 75 14.56 9.06 14.09
N ASP A 76 14.95 9.95 13.18
CA ASP A 76 14.21 11.18 12.89
C ASP A 76 12.96 10.90 12.04
N PHE A 77 11.80 11.27 12.55
CA PHE A 77 10.53 11.12 11.84
C PHE A 77 10.43 12.00 10.58
N GLY A 78 11.05 13.19 10.58
CA GLY A 78 10.93 14.14 9.47
C GLY A 78 11.53 13.60 8.18
N SER A 79 12.70 12.99 8.26
CA SER A 79 13.39 12.36 7.13
C SER A 79 12.71 11.07 6.68
N THR A 80 12.32 10.18 7.60
CA THR A 80 11.67 8.92 7.25
C THR A 80 10.30 9.14 6.62
N SER A 81 9.50 10.07 7.14
CA SER A 81 8.16 10.37 6.60
C SER A 81 8.22 10.96 5.19
N LYS A 82 9.22 11.80 4.88
CA LYS A 82 9.44 12.32 3.52
C LYS A 82 9.73 11.20 2.53
N LEU A 83 10.68 10.32 2.86
CA LEU A 83 11.03 9.17 2.00
C LEU A 83 9.85 8.22 1.81
N ALA A 84 9.10 7.93 2.89
CA ALA A 84 7.90 7.10 2.80
C ALA A 84 6.84 7.75 1.87
N THR A 85 6.65 9.07 1.97
CA THR A 85 5.72 9.82 1.12
C THR A 85 6.12 9.77 -0.35
N GLU A 86 7.42 9.87 -0.66
CA GLU A 86 7.93 9.74 -2.03
C GLU A 86 7.67 8.34 -2.61
N ILE A 87 7.86 7.30 -1.81
CA ILE A 87 7.56 5.92 -2.20
C ILE A 87 6.07 5.75 -2.49
N VAL A 88 5.19 6.22 -1.61
CA VAL A 88 3.73 6.15 -1.82
C VAL A 88 3.34 6.84 -3.12
N ARG A 89 3.84 8.05 -3.38
CA ARG A 89 3.57 8.79 -4.62
C ARG A 89 4.07 8.03 -5.85
N SER A 90 5.28 7.47 -5.78
CA SER A 90 5.84 6.66 -6.87
C SER A 90 4.97 5.44 -7.19
N GLU A 91 4.48 4.74 -6.17
CA GLU A 91 3.66 3.54 -6.33
C GLU A 91 2.25 3.90 -6.86
N LEU A 92 1.64 4.99 -6.40
CA LEU A 92 0.38 5.48 -6.95
C LEU A 92 0.51 5.94 -8.41
N ASN A 93 1.61 6.60 -8.77
CA ASN A 93 1.88 7.02 -10.14
C ASN A 93 2.11 5.83 -11.10
N SER A 94 2.60 4.70 -10.57
CA SER A 94 2.85 3.46 -11.33
C SER A 94 1.74 2.41 -11.13
N ILE A 95 0.54 2.84 -10.71
CA ILE A 95 -0.56 1.91 -10.43
C ILE A 95 -0.99 1.09 -11.66
N ASN A 96 -0.82 1.62 -12.87
CA ASN A 96 -1.15 0.90 -14.10
C ASN A 96 -0.23 -0.33 -14.29
N ASP A 97 1.07 -0.15 -14.07
CA ASP A 97 2.04 -1.26 -14.11
C ASP A 97 1.71 -2.31 -13.04
N PHE A 98 1.24 -1.86 -11.88
CA PHE A 98 0.77 -2.75 -10.82
C PHE A 98 -0.47 -3.54 -11.26
N THR A 99 -1.48 -2.89 -11.84
CA THR A 99 -2.67 -3.58 -12.35
C THR A 99 -2.35 -4.54 -13.49
N ASP A 100 -1.36 -4.22 -14.34
CA ASP A 100 -0.89 -5.12 -15.40
C ASP A 100 -0.22 -6.37 -14.82
N ARG A 101 0.62 -6.21 -13.79
CA ARG A 101 1.19 -7.37 -13.08
C ARG A 101 0.12 -8.20 -12.38
N LEU A 102 -0.90 -7.54 -11.83
CA LEU A 102 -2.01 -8.20 -11.15
C LEU A 102 -2.89 -9.01 -12.12
N THR A 103 -3.18 -8.47 -13.32
CA THR A 103 -3.93 -9.17 -14.37
C THR A 103 -3.17 -10.38 -14.91
N GLN A 104 -1.84 -10.28 -14.99
CA GLN A 104 -0.96 -11.38 -15.39
C GLN A 104 -0.78 -12.46 -14.31
N GLY A 105 -1.39 -12.30 -13.12
CA GLY A 105 -1.26 -13.26 -12.02
C GLY A 105 0.12 -13.27 -11.36
N LYS A 106 0.94 -12.24 -11.58
CA LYS A 106 2.29 -12.12 -11.00
C LYS A 106 2.29 -11.70 -9.53
N ILE A 107 1.12 -11.37 -8.98
CA ILE A 107 0.94 -10.94 -7.59
C ILE A 107 0.05 -11.97 -6.90
N PRO A 108 0.57 -12.69 -5.88
CA PRO A 108 -0.25 -13.61 -5.10
C PRO A 108 -1.29 -12.83 -4.30
N VAL A 109 -2.53 -13.34 -4.26
CA VAL A 109 -3.66 -12.68 -3.59
C VAL A 109 -3.89 -13.22 -2.17
N CYS A 110 -3.52 -14.47 -1.92
CA CYS A 110 -3.76 -15.19 -0.68
C CYS A 110 -2.68 -16.25 -0.45
#